data_AF-A0A485D172-F1
#
_entry.id   AF-A0A485D172-F1
#
_cell.length_a   1.000
_cell.length_b   1.000
_cell.length_c   1.000
_cell.angle_alpha   90.00
_cell.angle_beta   90.00
_cell.angle_gamma   90.00
#
_symmetry.space_group_name_H-M   'P 1'
#
loop_
_entity.id
_entity.type
_entity.pdbx_description
1 polymer ?
#
loop_
_entity_poly.entity_id
_entity_poly.type
_entity_poly.pdbx_seq_one_letter_code
_entity_poly.pdbx_strand_id
1 'polypeptide(L)'
;MGAFCEGNVVNTMLTRRLLQLLPMLFFISLVAFLLVKLAPGDPIQAYITPRMSPDDIERIRHSLGLDKPLVTQYLLWLKNILHGDLGYSLIYHRPVLEMILERIPATLGLMGASLLLAIVLAVPLGLLAGAFKHRWLDYVLNLFAYIGISVPIFWFGILADYRFCRAAQLVSQYGDADYRRRR
;
A
#
# COMPACT_ATOMS: atom_id res chain seq x y z
N MET A 1 28.46 -28.48 -21.94
CA MET A 1 29.26 -28.01 -20.78
C MET A 1 28.69 -26.67 -20.29
N GLY A 2 27.45 -26.65 -19.78
CA GLY A 2 26.69 -25.40 -19.57
C GLY A 2 25.73 -25.37 -18.38
N ALA A 3 25.60 -26.45 -17.59
CA ALA A 3 24.64 -26.52 -16.47
C ALA A 3 25.26 -26.23 -15.08
N PHE A 4 26.59 -26.30 -14.93
CA PHE A 4 27.26 -26.17 -13.62
C PHE A 4 27.58 -24.72 -13.20
N CYS A 5 27.52 -23.74 -14.11
CA CYS A 5 27.77 -22.33 -13.77
C CYS A 5 26.52 -21.56 -13.31
N GLU A 6 25.30 -22.02 -13.59
CA GLU A 6 24.07 -21.32 -13.20
C GLU A 6 23.79 -21.39 -11.69
N GLY A 7 24.07 -22.52 -11.04
CA GLY A 7 23.76 -22.72 -9.61
C GLY A 7 24.48 -21.75 -8.67
N ASN A 8 25.77 -21.46 -8.93
CA ASN A 8 26.52 -20.50 -8.13
C ASN A 8 26.10 -19.05 -8.39
N VAL A 9 25.70 -18.71 -9.63
CA VAL A 9 25.23 -17.36 -9.97
C VAL A 9 23.86 -17.09 -9.37
N VAL A 10 22.93 -18.04 -9.47
CA VAL A 10 21.57 -17.91 -8.88
C VAL A 10 21.64 -17.83 -7.36
N ASN A 11 22.45 -18.68 -6.70
CA ASN A 11 22.64 -18.60 -5.25
C ASN A 11 23.30 -17.28 -4.83
N THR A 12 24.32 -16.81 -5.55
CA THR A 12 24.95 -15.51 -5.27
C THR A 12 23.97 -14.36 -5.44
N MET A 13 23.09 -14.40 -6.45
CA MET A 13 22.03 -13.41 -6.65
C MET A 13 20.97 -13.45 -5.55
N LEU A 14 20.53 -14.65 -5.15
CA LEU A 14 19.52 -14.82 -4.11
C LEU A 14 20.05 -14.35 -2.76
N THR A 15 21.26 -14.77 -2.40
CA THR A 15 21.94 -14.32 -1.18
C THR A 15 22.16 -12.82 -1.19
N ARG A 16 22.62 -12.23 -2.31
CA ARG A 16 22.79 -10.77 -2.43
C ARG A 16 21.47 -10.02 -2.28
N ARG A 17 20.37 -10.53 -2.84
CA ARG A 17 19.04 -9.92 -2.69
C ARG A 17 18.53 -10.03 -1.25
N LEU A 18 18.67 -11.18 -0.60
CA LEU A 18 18.32 -11.36 0.81
C LEU A 18 19.13 -10.41 1.72
N LEU A 19 20.43 -10.27 1.45
CA LEU A 19 21.29 -9.31 2.15
C LEU A 19 20.91 -7.85 1.88
N GLN A 20 20.38 -7.52 0.70
CA GLN A 20 19.87 -6.18 0.38
C GLN A 20 18.51 -5.90 1.03
N LEU A 21 17.68 -6.93 1.24
CA LEU A 21 16.38 -6.80 1.90
C LEU A 21 16.53 -6.44 3.39
N LEU A 22 17.52 -6.98 4.08
CA LEU A 22 17.77 -6.68 5.50
C LEU A 22 17.94 -5.18 5.80
N PRO A 23 18.88 -4.44 5.19
CA PRO A 23 19.02 -3.01 5.44
C PRO A 23 17.80 -2.24 4.94
N MET A 24 17.19 -2.64 3.82
CA MET A 24 15.98 -2.00 3.31
C MET A 24 14.82 -2.09 4.30
N LEU A 25 14.52 -3.28 4.82
CA LEU A 25 13.48 -3.50 5.83
C LEU A 25 13.81 -2.76 7.13
N PHE A 26 15.07 -2.78 7.55
CA PHE A 26 15.53 -2.01 8.71
C PHE A 26 15.24 -0.51 8.54
N PHE A 27 15.67 0.10 7.42
CA PHE A 27 15.42 1.51 7.14
C PHE A 27 13.93 1.84 7.07
N ILE A 28 13.13 1.02 6.36
CA ILE A 28 11.67 1.22 6.28
C ILE A 28 11.04 1.14 7.67
N SER A 29 11.42 0.14 8.48
CA SER A 29 10.89 -0.02 9.84
C SER A 29 11.25 1.16 10.74
N LEU A 30 12.48 1.67 10.63
CA LEU A 30 12.96 2.80 11.41
C LEU A 30 12.22 4.08 11.01
N VAL A 31 12.08 4.34 9.71
CA VAL A 31 11.32 5.49 9.19
C VAL A 31 9.85 5.40 9.61
N ALA A 32 9.21 4.23 9.47
CA ALA A 32 7.83 4.03 9.90
C ALA A 32 7.64 4.29 11.40
N PHE A 33 8.53 3.76 12.24
CA PHE A 33 8.52 4.00 13.69
C PHE A 33 8.68 5.49 14.02
N LEU A 34 9.64 6.16 13.37
CA LEU A 34 9.86 7.59 13.57
C LEU A 34 8.66 8.43 13.10
N LEU A 35 8.04 8.09 11.97
CA LEU A 35 6.84 8.78 11.48
C LEU A 35 5.69 8.69 12.48
N VAL A 36 5.49 7.53 13.11
CA VAL A 36 4.47 7.36 14.16
C VAL A 36 4.82 8.17 15.41
N LYS A 37 6.10 8.26 15.79
CA LYS A 37 6.54 9.02 16.97
C LYS A 37 6.60 10.54 16.76
N LEU A 38 6.81 10.98 15.52
CA LEU A 38 6.82 12.38 15.12
C LEU A 38 5.42 12.90 14.78
N ALA A 39 4.45 12.00 14.57
CA ALA A 39 3.08 12.38 14.36
C ALA A 39 2.57 13.20 15.55
N PRO A 40 1.85 14.32 15.31
CA PRO A 40 1.30 15.12 16.39
C PRO A 40 0.22 14.33 17.14
N GLY A 41 0.39 14.19 18.46
CA GLY A 41 -0.54 13.50 19.36
C GLY A 41 0.11 12.37 20.16
N ASP A 42 -0.34 12.17 21.41
CA ASP A 42 0.09 11.00 22.21
C ASP A 42 -0.76 9.79 21.78
N PRO A 43 -0.15 8.66 21.34
CA PRO A 43 -0.88 7.46 20.93
C PRO A 43 -1.83 6.94 22.01
N ILE A 44 -1.56 7.22 23.29
CA ILE A 44 -2.45 6.81 24.37
C ILE A 44 -3.78 7.56 24.34
N GLN A 45 -3.84 8.79 23.80
CA GLN A 45 -5.08 9.58 23.75
C GLN A 45 -6.17 8.90 22.91
N ALA A 46 -5.79 8.12 21.90
CA ALA A 46 -6.73 7.32 21.12
C ALA A 46 -7.37 6.17 21.93
N TYR A 47 -6.75 5.79 23.07
CA TYR A 47 -7.17 4.72 23.95
C TYR A 47 -7.89 5.22 25.23
N ILE A 48 -7.79 6.52 25.54
CA ILE A 48 -8.43 7.11 26.71
C ILE A 48 -9.96 7.13 26.53
N THR A 49 -10.66 6.58 27.52
CA THR A 49 -12.13 6.68 27.63
C THR A 49 -12.49 7.74 28.68
N PRO A 50 -13.61 8.48 28.57
CA PRO A 50 -14.00 9.52 29.53
C PRO A 50 -14.15 9.07 31.00
N ARG A 51 -14.19 7.76 31.26
CA ARG A 51 -14.32 7.16 32.59
C ARG A 51 -12.99 6.71 33.20
N MET A 52 -11.88 6.85 32.49
CA MET A 52 -10.58 6.34 32.91
C MET A 52 -9.90 7.33 33.87
N SER A 53 -9.41 6.84 35.01
CA SER A 53 -8.69 7.69 35.96
C SER A 53 -7.29 8.05 35.43
N PRO A 54 -6.69 9.16 35.88
CA PRO A 54 -5.29 9.49 35.53
C PRO A 54 -4.31 8.37 35.87
N ASP A 55 -4.53 7.66 36.98
CA ASP A 55 -3.68 6.55 37.42
C ASP A 55 -3.80 5.33 36.50
N ASP A 56 -4.97 5.10 35.89
CA ASP A 56 -5.17 4.02 34.92
C ASP A 56 -4.47 4.33 33.60
N ILE A 57 -4.50 5.60 33.17
CA ILE A 57 -3.80 6.06 31.96
C ILE A 57 -2.30 5.84 32.10
N GLU A 58 -1.70 6.19 33.25
CA GLU A 58 -0.26 6.00 33.48
C GLU A 58 0.12 4.52 33.57
N ARG A 59 -0.74 3.69 34.18
CA ARG A 59 -0.56 2.23 34.18
C ARG A 59 -0.55 1.65 32.77
N ILE A 60 -1.46 2.10 31.90
CA ILE A 60 -1.51 1.67 30.50
C ILE A 60 -0.28 2.19 29.73
N ARG A 61 0.15 3.42 29.98
CA ARG A 61 1.36 3.99 29.38
C ARG A 61 2.58 3.13 29.66
N HIS A 62 2.75 2.75 30.93
CA HIS A 62 3.85 1.90 31.37
C HIS A 62 3.73 0.47 30.84
N SER A 63 2.52 -0.11 30.78
CA SER A 63 2.32 -1.46 30.22
C SER A 63 2.60 -1.53 28.72
N LEU A 64 2.33 -0.46 27.99
CA LEU A 64 2.67 -0.30 26.57
C LEU A 64 4.14 0.10 26.34
N GLY A 65 4.91 0.34 27.40
CA GLY A 65 6.31 0.77 27.34
C GLY A 65 6.51 2.14 26.70
N LEU A 66 5.46 2.98 26.66
CA LEU A 66 5.51 4.32 26.05
C LEU A 66 6.35 5.31 26.88
N ASP A 67 6.62 4.98 28.14
CA ASP A 67 7.48 5.68 29.10
C ASP A 67 8.99 5.44 28.88
N LYS A 68 9.36 4.38 28.15
CA LYS A 68 10.76 3.99 27.94
C LYS A 68 11.48 4.91 26.95
N PRO A 69 12.83 4.98 26.95
CA PRO A 69 13.58 5.68 25.90
C PRO A 69 13.25 5.18 24.49
N LEU A 70 13.27 6.06 23.49
CA LEU A 70 12.86 5.76 22.11
C LEU A 70 13.55 4.53 21.52
N VAL A 71 14.85 4.37 21.78
CA VAL A 71 15.63 3.22 21.31
C VAL A 71 15.09 1.91 21.90
N THR A 72 14.78 1.90 23.19
CA THR A 72 14.22 0.74 23.88
C THR A 72 12.84 0.39 23.33
N GLN A 73 12.00 1.40 23.07
CA GLN A 73 10.69 1.19 22.45
C GLN A 73 10.79 0.53 21.07
N TYR A 74 11.71 1.02 20.22
CA TYR A 74 11.95 0.45 18.90
C TYR A 74 12.45 -1.00 18.98
N LEU A 75 13.41 -1.29 19.86
CA LEU A 75 13.95 -2.64 20.01
C LEU A 75 12.92 -3.65 20.53
N LEU A 76 12.08 -3.25 21.50
CA LEU A 76 10.99 -4.08 21.99
C LEU A 76 9.95 -4.35 20.91
N TRP A 77 9.54 -3.31 20.18
CA TRP A 77 8.60 -3.43 19.06
C TRP A 77 9.15 -4.33 17.96
N LEU A 78 10.41 -4.13 17.55
CA LEU A 78 11.07 -4.95 16.54
C LEU A 78 11.17 -6.41 16.98
N LYS A 79 11.53 -6.66 18.26
CA LYS A 79 11.57 -8.02 18.82
C LYS A 79 10.20 -8.71 18.73
N ASN A 80 9.12 -8.02 19.07
CA ASN A 80 7.77 -8.57 19.02
C ASN A 80 7.37 -8.93 17.58
N ILE A 81 7.65 -8.03 16.63
CA ILE A 81 7.39 -8.28 15.19
C ILE A 81 8.13 -9.51 14.69
N LEU A 82 9.40 -9.68 15.07
CA LEU A 82 10.20 -10.84 14.69
C LEU A 82 9.66 -12.16 15.27
N HIS A 83 8.87 -12.11 16.35
CA HIS A 83 8.16 -13.26 16.92
C HIS A 83 6.74 -13.43 16.36
N GLY A 84 6.34 -12.63 15.38
CA GLY A 84 5.01 -12.67 14.76
C GLY A 84 3.95 -11.84 15.49
N ASP A 85 4.32 -11.11 16.54
CA ASP A 85 3.42 -10.18 17.23
C ASP A 85 3.53 -8.78 16.61
N LEU A 86 2.56 -8.45 15.74
CA LEU A 86 2.44 -7.14 15.11
C LEU A 86 1.83 -6.09 16.05
N GLY A 87 1.44 -6.48 17.26
CA GLY A 87 0.86 -5.62 18.28
C GLY A 87 -0.64 -5.40 18.13
N TYR A 88 -1.12 -4.46 18.94
CA TYR A 88 -2.53 -4.12 19.08
C TYR A 88 -2.77 -2.68 18.65
N SER A 89 -3.83 -2.45 17.89
CA SER A 89 -4.21 -1.12 17.43
C SER A 89 -4.94 -0.36 18.52
N LEU A 90 -4.34 0.72 19.04
CA LEU A 90 -4.97 1.58 20.05
C LEU A 90 -6.15 2.40 19.50
N ILE A 91 -6.20 2.60 18.19
CA ILE A 91 -7.28 3.35 17.53
C ILE A 91 -8.48 2.43 17.28
N TYR A 92 -8.24 1.27 16.66
CA TYR A 92 -9.30 0.36 16.24
C TYR A 92 -9.64 -0.72 17.28
N HIS A 93 -8.90 -0.79 18.38
CA HIS A 93 -9.12 -1.70 19.49
C HIS A 93 -9.12 -3.18 19.06
N ARG A 94 -8.21 -3.56 18.16
CA ARG A 94 -8.07 -4.93 17.64
C ARG A 94 -6.62 -5.29 17.30
N PRO A 95 -6.27 -6.59 17.21
CA PRO A 95 -4.96 -7.04 16.74
C PRO A 95 -4.65 -6.52 15.34
N VAL A 96 -3.43 -6.02 15.13
CA VAL A 96 -3.00 -5.45 13.84
C VAL A 96 -3.00 -6.52 12.74
N LEU A 97 -2.66 -7.77 13.10
CA LEU A 97 -2.62 -8.89 12.16
C LEU A 97 -3.99 -9.15 11.51
N GLU A 98 -5.06 -9.18 12.30
CA GLU A 98 -6.43 -9.39 11.79
C GLU A 98 -6.82 -8.30 10.79
N MET A 99 -6.54 -7.04 11.14
CA MET A 99 -6.82 -5.89 10.28
C MET A 99 -6.06 -5.95 8.94
N ILE A 100 -4.83 -6.49 8.95
CA ILE A 100 -4.05 -6.69 7.72
C ILE A 100 -4.70 -7.80 6.89
N LEU A 101 -5.01 -8.93 7.50
CA LEU A 101 -5.60 -10.10 6.82
C LEU A 101 -6.95 -9.75 6.16
N GLU A 102 -7.79 -8.93 6.81
CA GLU A 102 -9.05 -8.45 6.25
C GLU A 102 -8.87 -7.62 4.96
N ARG A 103 -7.73 -6.96 4.78
CA ARG A 103 -7.43 -6.10 3.62
C ARG A 103 -6.75 -6.83 2.47
N ILE A 104 -6.20 -8.03 2.71
CA ILE A 104 -5.50 -8.82 1.70
C ILE A 104 -6.43 -9.14 0.50
N PRO A 105 -7.66 -9.64 0.68
CA PRO A 105 -8.52 -9.99 -0.46
C PRO A 105 -8.82 -8.81 -1.37
N ALA A 106 -9.07 -7.62 -0.81
CA ALA A 106 -9.31 -6.41 -1.60
C ALA A 106 -8.07 -6.02 -2.41
N THR A 107 -6.88 -6.08 -1.79
CA THR A 107 -5.61 -5.76 -2.46
C THR A 107 -5.32 -6.74 -3.59
N LEU A 108 -5.51 -8.04 -3.34
CA LEU A 108 -5.33 -9.08 -4.36
C LEU A 108 -6.35 -8.97 -5.49
N GLY A 109 -7.60 -8.65 -5.17
CA GLY A 109 -8.65 -8.42 -6.17
C GLY A 109 -8.32 -7.25 -7.09
N LEU A 110 -7.92 -6.11 -6.51
CA LEU A 110 -7.51 -4.93 -7.26
C LEU A 110 -6.27 -5.18 -8.11
N MET A 111 -5.24 -5.81 -7.53
CA MET A 111 -4.00 -6.12 -8.25
C MET A 111 -4.26 -7.12 -9.38
N GLY A 112 -5.04 -8.17 -9.12
CA GLY A 112 -5.40 -9.19 -10.11
C GLY A 112 -6.22 -8.62 -11.26
N ALA A 113 -7.25 -7.82 -10.97
CA ALA A 113 -8.05 -7.16 -11.99
C ALA A 113 -7.20 -6.19 -12.84
N SER A 114 -6.33 -5.41 -12.20
CA SER A 114 -5.43 -4.48 -12.88
C SER A 114 -4.45 -5.20 -13.79
N LEU A 115 -3.85 -6.30 -13.31
CA LEU A 115 -2.92 -7.12 -14.08
C LEU A 115 -3.61 -7.77 -15.28
N LEU A 116 -4.81 -8.33 -15.09
CA LEU A 116 -5.57 -8.94 -16.17
C LEU A 116 -5.90 -7.90 -17.24
N LEU A 117 -6.42 -6.74 -16.85
CA LEU A 117 -6.72 -5.65 -17.77
C LEU A 117 -5.46 -5.18 -18.51
N ALA A 118 -4.34 -5.04 -17.79
CA ALA A 118 -3.07 -4.67 -18.38
C ALA A 118 -2.62 -5.68 -19.44
N ILE A 119 -2.72 -6.99 -19.17
CA ILE A 119 -2.37 -8.04 -20.14
C ILE A 119 -3.30 -7.99 -21.36
N VAL A 120 -4.61 -7.91 -21.12
CA VAL A 120 -5.64 -7.90 -22.17
C VAL A 120 -5.46 -6.71 -23.12
N LEU A 121 -5.00 -5.57 -22.63
CA LEU A 121 -4.76 -4.39 -23.47
C LEU A 121 -3.34 -4.32 -24.02
N ALA A 122 -2.32 -4.52 -23.18
CA ALA A 122 -0.93 -4.33 -23.56
C ALA A 122 -0.44 -5.39 -24.55
N VAL A 123 -0.89 -6.65 -24.43
CA VAL A 123 -0.44 -7.70 -25.35
C VAL A 123 -0.94 -7.44 -26.78
N PRO A 124 -2.25 -7.22 -27.05
CA PRO A 124 -2.70 -6.93 -28.41
C PRO A 124 -2.13 -5.62 -28.97
N LEU A 125 -2.07 -4.55 -28.17
CA LEU A 125 -1.52 -3.27 -28.61
C LEU A 125 -0.02 -3.39 -28.91
N GLY A 126 0.73 -4.13 -28.10
CA GLY A 126 2.15 -4.41 -28.34
C GLY A 126 2.39 -5.24 -29.60
N LEU A 127 1.56 -6.27 -29.82
CA LEU A 127 1.61 -7.08 -31.04
C LEU A 127 1.26 -6.24 -32.28
N LEU A 128 0.25 -5.37 -32.22
CA LEU A 128 -0.11 -4.47 -33.31
C LEU A 128 1.00 -3.46 -33.62
N ALA A 129 1.60 -2.85 -32.60
CA ALA A 129 2.74 -1.94 -32.80
C ALA A 129 3.92 -2.66 -33.49
N GLY A 130 4.24 -3.88 -33.04
CA GLY A 130 5.28 -4.71 -33.65
C GLY A 130 4.96 -5.15 -35.08
N ALA A 131 3.71 -5.52 -35.38
CA ALA A 131 3.29 -5.95 -36.71
C ALA A 131 3.32 -4.80 -37.74
N PHE A 132 3.01 -3.57 -37.31
CA PHE A 132 3.02 -2.37 -38.16
C PHE A 132 4.26 -1.49 -37.94
N LYS A 133 5.40 -2.10 -37.60
CA LYS A 133 6.66 -1.41 -37.32
C LYS A 133 6.99 -0.35 -38.39
N HIS A 134 7.41 0.83 -37.93
CA HIS A 134 7.75 2.00 -38.77
C HIS A 134 6.59 2.60 -39.58
N ARG A 135 5.35 2.18 -39.32
CA ARG A 135 4.14 2.82 -39.90
C ARG A 135 3.50 3.75 -38.88
N TRP A 136 2.57 4.59 -39.35
CA TRP A 136 1.88 5.56 -38.51
C TRP A 136 1.23 4.94 -37.26
N LEU A 137 0.72 3.71 -37.35
CA LEU A 137 0.14 2.98 -36.20
C LEU A 137 1.15 2.72 -35.08
N ASP A 138 2.39 2.33 -35.43
CA ASP A 138 3.49 2.13 -34.47
C ASP A 138 3.82 3.44 -33.73
N TYR A 139 3.91 4.55 -34.45
CA TYR A 139 4.14 5.86 -33.84
C TYR A 139 3.01 6.31 -32.91
N VAL A 140 1.75 6.09 -33.30
CA VAL A 140 0.58 6.44 -32.46
C VAL A 140 0.56 5.60 -31.19
N LEU A 141 0.75 4.28 -31.30
CA LEU A 141 0.74 3.38 -30.13
C LEU A 141 1.88 3.69 -29.16
N ASN A 142 3.09 3.94 -29.66
CA ASN A 142 4.20 4.35 -28.82
C ASN A 142 3.99 5.72 -28.19
N LEU A 143 3.40 6.69 -28.90
CA LEU A 143 3.05 7.99 -28.32
C LEU A 143 2.09 7.83 -27.14
N PHE A 144 1.04 7.01 -27.28
CA PHE A 144 0.13 6.70 -26.18
C PHE A 144 0.85 6.02 -25.01
N ALA A 145 1.74 5.06 -25.27
CA ALA A 145 2.53 4.40 -24.23
C ALA A 145 3.44 5.40 -23.49
N TYR A 146 4.10 6.30 -24.22
CA TYR A 146 4.97 7.32 -23.60
C TYR A 146 4.19 8.32 -22.75
N ILE A 147 3.00 8.75 -23.19
CA ILE A 147 2.12 9.58 -22.36
C ILE A 147 1.80 8.83 -21.06
N GLY A 148 1.40 7.55 -21.15
CA GLY A 148 1.09 6.74 -19.98
C GLY A 148 2.25 6.60 -18.99
N ILE A 149 3.48 6.39 -19.48
CA ILE A 149 4.69 6.25 -18.65
C ILE A 149 5.14 7.59 -18.06
N SER A 150 4.94 8.69 -18.80
CA SER A 150 5.42 10.02 -18.41
C SER A 150 4.50 10.71 -17.39
N VAL A 151 3.22 10.32 -17.34
CA VAL A 151 2.26 10.88 -16.39
C VAL A 151 2.52 10.30 -14.99
N PRO A 152 2.71 11.14 -13.96
CA PRO A 152 2.84 10.66 -12.60
C PRO A 152 1.58 9.91 -12.15
N ILE A 153 1.74 8.69 -11.63
CA ILE A 153 0.63 7.80 -11.30
C ILE A 153 -0.36 8.42 -10.29
N PHE A 154 0.14 9.18 -9.31
CA PHE A 154 -0.69 9.85 -8.32
C PHE A 154 -1.58 10.94 -8.95
N TRP A 155 -1.04 11.68 -9.93
CA TRP A 155 -1.75 12.76 -10.60
C TRP A 155 -2.87 12.18 -11.47
N PHE A 156 -2.58 11.09 -12.19
CA PHE A 156 -3.59 10.37 -12.95
C PHE A 156 -4.69 9.81 -12.03
N GLY A 157 -4.31 9.23 -10.89
CA GLY A 157 -5.26 8.76 -9.88
C GLY A 157 -6.22 9.85 -9.41
N ILE A 158 -5.70 11.03 -9.03
CA ILE A 158 -6.52 12.17 -8.58
C ILE A 158 -7.47 12.63 -9.68
N LEU A 159 -7.01 12.71 -10.94
CA LEU A 159 -7.89 13.10 -12.06
C LEU A 159 -8.97 12.06 -12.34
N ALA A 160 -8.61 10.77 -12.28
CA ALA A 160 -9.55 9.67 -12.45
C ALA A 160 -10.61 9.71 -11.35
N ASP A 161 -10.21 9.87 -10.09
CA ASP A 161 -11.11 10.00 -8.94
C ASP A 161 -12.05 11.20 -9.09
N TYR A 162 -11.52 12.38 -9.46
CA TYR A 162 -12.33 13.57 -9.70
C TYR A 162 -13.37 13.36 -10.82
N ARG A 163 -12.96 12.75 -11.94
CA ARG A 163 -13.86 12.45 -13.06
C ARG A 163 -14.91 11.42 -12.68
N PHE A 164 -14.51 10.37 -11.94
CA PHE A 164 -15.40 9.34 -11.45
C PHE A 164 -16.44 9.90 -10.49
N CYS A 165 -16.03 10.73 -9.53
CA CYS A 165 -16.93 11.37 -8.57
C CYS A 165 -17.99 12.24 -9.29
N ARG A 166 -17.56 13.05 -10.27
CA ARG A 166 -18.51 13.84 -11.08
C ARG A 166 -19.43 12.98 -11.93
N ALA A 167 -18.94 11.91 -12.54
CA ALA A 167 -19.77 10.99 -13.31
C ALA A 167 -20.80 10.29 -12.43
N ALA A 168 -20.40 9.86 -11.22
CA ALA A 168 -21.28 9.25 -10.24
C ALA A 168 -22.35 10.21 -9.72
N GLN A 169 -22.01 11.49 -9.48
CA GLN A 169 -22.98 12.52 -9.13
C GLN A 169 -23.99 12.78 -10.26
N LEU A 170 -23.56 12.80 -11.52
CA LEU A 170 -24.47 12.90 -12.66
C LEU A 170 -25.45 11.72 -12.70
N VAL A 171 -24.97 10.49 -12.48
CA VAL A 171 -25.83 9.29 -12.43
C VAL A 171 -26.82 9.35 -11.26
N SER A 172 -26.37 9.74 -10.06
CA SER A 172 -27.25 9.89 -8.88
C SER A 172 -28.33 10.95 -9.09
N GLN A 173 -27.95 12.11 -9.64
CA GLN A 173 -28.86 13.23 -9.85
C GLN A 173 -29.91 12.96 -10.93
N TYR A 174 -29.56 12.23 -12.00
CA TYR A 174 -30.54 11.77 -12.99
C TYR A 174 -31.51 10.72 -12.41
N GLY A 175 -31.03 9.85 -11.50
CA GLY A 175 -31.88 8.89 -10.78
C GLY A 175 -32.93 9.56 -9.90
N ASP A 176 -32.56 10.63 -9.19
CA ASP A 176 -33.47 11.37 -8.30
C ASP A 176 -34.43 12.31 -9.07
N ALA A 177 -34.03 12.79 -10.25
CA ALA A 177 -34.84 13.69 -11.07
C ALA A 177 -36.02 12.98 -11.77
N ASP A 178 -35.84 11.71 -12.16
CA ASP A 178 -36.92 10.90 -12.76
C ASP A 178 -37.90 10.39 -11.68
N TYR A 179 -37.41 10.07 -10.48
CA TYR A 179 -38.26 9.66 -9.35
C TYR A 179 -39.25 10.77 -8.93
N ARG A 180 -38.82 12.04 -8.97
CA ARG A 180 -39.67 13.19 -8.58
C ARG A 180 -40.74 13.58 -9.59
N ARG A 181 -40.67 13.13 -10.85
CA ARG A 181 -41.70 13.41 -11.89
C ARG A 181 -42.83 12.39 -11.96
N ARG A 182 -42.68 11.23 -11.29
CA ARG A 182 -43.67 10.15 -11.26
C ARG A 182 -44.61 10.19 -10.04
N ARG A 183 -44.52 11.25 -9.22
CA ARG A 183 -45.51 11.65 -8.22
C ARG A 183 -46.17 12.95 -8.65
#